data_AF-A0A8T5HE22-F1
#
_entry.id   AF-A0A8T5HE22-F1
#
_cell.length_a   1.000
_cell.length_b   1.000
_cell.length_c   1.000
_cell.angle_alpha   90.00
_cell.angle_beta   90.00
_cell.angle_gamma   90.00
#
_symmetry.space_group_name_H-M   'P 1'
#
loop_
_entity.id
_entity.type
_entity.pdbx_description
1 polymer ?
#
loop_
_entity_poly.entity_id
_entity_poly.type
_entity_poly.pdbx_seq_one_letter_code
_entity_poly.pdbx_strand_id
1 'polypeptide(L)' 'MENQSPKILFDSMITNSFKTVNMGCMDKESCPALFVKDVIDWNIPDPKEKTIEQVREIRDQIKSEVLSLITSINNER' A
#
# COMPACT_ATOMS: atom_id res chain seq x y z
N MET A 1 -14.48 -3.20 -9.40
CA MET A 1 -13.95 -1.86 -9.06
C MET A 1 -14.60 -0.90 -10.02
N GLU A 2 -15.69 -0.25 -9.63
CA GLU A 2 -16.25 0.85 -10.42
C GLU A 2 -15.77 2.15 -9.77
N ASN A 3 -15.37 3.14 -10.59
CA ASN A 3 -14.98 4.49 -10.17
C ASN A 3 -13.64 4.64 -9.40
N GLN A 4 -12.63 3.82 -9.71
CA GLN A 4 -11.25 4.08 -9.24
C GLN A 4 -10.36 4.56 -10.39
N SER A 5 -9.58 5.60 -10.13
CA SER A 5 -8.58 6.16 -11.05
C SER A 5 -7.30 6.49 -10.27
N PRO A 6 -6.14 6.59 -10.95
CA PRO A 6 -4.93 7.13 -10.33
C PRO A 6 -5.19 8.51 -9.71
N LYS A 7 -4.60 8.76 -8.53
CA LYS A 7 -4.71 10.03 -7.79
C LYS A 7 -3.32 10.46 -7.35
N ILE A 8 -3.11 11.77 -7.34
CA ILE A 8 -1.89 12.36 -6.79
C ILE A 8 -1.95 12.25 -5.26
N LEU A 9 -0.85 11.83 -4.66
CA LEU A 9 -0.69 11.78 -3.21
C LEU A 9 -0.37 13.19 -2.70
N PHE A 10 -1.23 13.73 -1.83
CA PHE A 10 -1.02 15.01 -1.16
C PHE A 10 -0.69 14.79 0.32
N ASP A 11 0.13 15.67 0.91
CA ASP A 11 0.56 15.57 2.31
C ASP A 11 -0.62 15.50 3.29
N SER A 12 -1.71 16.21 3.01
CA SER A 12 -2.91 16.17 3.84
C SER A 12 -3.56 14.79 3.90
N MET A 13 -3.44 13.96 2.85
CA MET A 13 -3.95 12.59 2.85
C MET A 13 -3.16 11.71 3.82
N ILE A 14 -1.85 11.98 3.95
CA ILE A 14 -0.95 11.27 4.84
C ILE A 14 -1.21 11.68 6.29
N THR A 15 -1.19 12.99 6.59
CA THR A 15 -1.37 13.51 7.96
C THR A 15 -2.73 13.15 8.56
N ASN A 16 -3.77 12.99 7.73
CA ASN A 16 -5.11 12.60 8.17
C ASN A 16 -5.34 11.07 8.18
N SER A 17 -4.33 10.26 7.87
CA SER A 17 -4.42 8.80 7.87
C SER A 17 -4.01 8.21 9.22
N PHE A 18 -4.60 7.07 9.59
CA PHE A 18 -4.20 6.34 10.81
C PHE A 18 -2.92 5.53 10.61
N LYS A 19 -2.76 4.92 9.44
CA LYS A 19 -1.56 4.20 9.01
C LYS A 19 -1.34 4.51 7.54
N THR A 20 -0.07 4.60 7.15
CA THR A 20 0.34 4.71 5.75
C THR A 20 0.97 3.39 5.32
N VAL A 21 0.54 2.84 4.18
CA VAL A 21 1.05 1.59 3.64
C VAL A 21 1.74 1.87 2.31
N ASN A 22 3.00 1.44 2.19
CA ASN A 22 3.69 1.31 0.94
C ASN A 22 3.58 -0.15 0.46
N MET A 23 3.10 -0.34 -0.77
CA MET A 23 2.99 -1.68 -1.35
C MET A 23 4.30 -2.12 -2.02
N GLY A 24 5.20 -1.21 -2.38
CA GLY A 24 6.43 -1.53 -3.10
C GLY A 24 6.87 -0.40 -4.04
N CYS A 25 8.14 -0.45 -4.44
CA CYS A 25 8.90 0.61 -5.14
C CYS A 25 9.39 1.71 -4.19
N MET A 26 10.70 1.71 -3.98
CA MET A 26 11.42 2.68 -3.17
C MET A 26 12.25 3.57 -4.10
N ASP A 27 11.60 4.25 -5.05
CA ASP A 27 12.24 5.40 -5.70
C ASP A 27 12.23 6.55 -4.70
N LYS A 28 13.28 6.54 -3.87
CA LYS A 28 13.45 7.39 -2.69
C LYS A 28 13.42 8.90 -3.00
N GLU A 29 13.50 9.26 -4.27
CA GLU A 29 13.57 10.65 -4.72
C GLU A 29 12.20 11.28 -4.99
N SER A 30 11.13 10.47 -5.14
CA SER A 30 9.81 10.99 -5.57
C SER A 30 8.65 10.67 -4.62
N CYS A 31 8.88 9.94 -3.52
CA CYS A 31 7.80 9.51 -2.63
C CYS A 31 7.76 10.35 -1.33
N PRO A 32 6.76 11.24 -1.16
CA PRO A 32 6.59 12.03 0.07
C PRO A 32 6.43 11.17 1.33
N ALA A 33 6.00 9.91 1.16
CA ALA A 33 5.81 8.95 2.24
C ALA A 33 7.10 8.64 3.03
N LEU A 34 8.29 8.87 2.46
CA LEU A 34 9.55 8.65 3.19
C LEU A 34 9.77 9.59 4.38
N PHE A 35 9.09 10.73 4.40
CA PHE A 35 9.17 11.69 5.51
C PHE A 35 8.13 11.43 6.59
N VAL A 36 7.34 10.38 6.42
CA VAL A 36 6.22 10.03 7.31
C VAL A 36 6.71 9.04 8.33
N LYS A 37 6.54 9.38 9.61
CA LYS A 37 6.75 8.41 10.69
C LYS A 37 5.71 7.31 10.55
N ASP A 38 6.15 6.06 10.67
CA ASP A 38 5.30 4.86 10.75
C ASP A 38 4.65 4.39 9.43
N VAL A 39 5.38 4.47 8.32
CA VAL A 39 5.00 3.76 7.08
C VAL A 39 5.24 2.27 7.22
N ILE A 40 4.21 1.47 6.93
CA ILE A 40 4.30 0.01 6.80
C ILE A 40 4.71 -0.30 5.36
N ASP A 41 5.80 -1.05 5.18
CA ASP A 41 6.25 -1.50 3.87
C ASP A 41 5.93 -3.00 3.69
N TRP A 42 5.10 -3.32 2.70
CA TRP A 42 4.75 -4.70 2.36
C TRP A 42 5.68 -5.33 1.32
N ASN A 43 6.54 -4.54 0.66
CA ASN A 43 7.52 -5.01 -0.33
C ASN A 43 6.93 -6.00 -1.37
N ILE A 44 5.73 -5.70 -1.86
CA ILE A 44 5.00 -6.48 -2.86
C ILE A 44 5.60 -6.18 -4.25
N PRO A 45 5.85 -7.19 -5.08
CA PRO A 45 6.44 -6.98 -6.40
C PRO A 45 5.47 -6.24 -7.34
N ASP A 46 6.03 -5.39 -8.22
CA ASP A 46 5.26 -4.66 -9.24
C ASP A 46 4.54 -5.65 -10.18
N PRO A 47 3.21 -5.60 -10.33
CA PRO A 47 2.46 -6.46 -11.25
C PRO A 47 2.69 -6.16 -12.74
N LYS A 48 3.32 -5.03 -13.08
CA LYS A 48 3.58 -4.63 -14.47
C LYS A 48 4.36 -5.73 -15.22
N GLU A 49 3.94 -6.01 -16.45
CA GLU A 49 4.57 -7.00 -17.36
C GLU A 49 4.55 -8.46 -16.86
N LYS A 50 3.86 -8.77 -15.76
CA LYS A 50 3.68 -10.14 -15.27
C LYS A 50 2.50 -10.86 -15.94
N THR A 51 2.49 -12.18 -15.87
CA THR A 51 1.35 -12.98 -16.36
C THR A 51 0.12 -12.80 -15.46
N ILE A 52 -1.07 -13.13 -15.97
CA ILE A 52 -2.30 -12.99 -15.19
C ILE A 52 -2.31 -13.87 -13.94
N GLU A 53 -1.64 -15.03 -13.98
CA GLU A 53 -1.46 -15.92 -12.83
C GLU A 53 -0.63 -15.25 -11.75
N GLN A 54 0.50 -14.64 -12.11
CA GLN A 54 1.35 -13.91 -11.18
C GLN A 54 0.65 -12.68 -10.59
N VAL A 55 -0.15 -11.97 -11.39
CA VAL A 55 -0.96 -10.85 -10.89
C VAL A 55 -2.03 -11.32 -9.90
N ARG A 56 -2.60 -12.51 -10.08
CA ARG A 56 -3.54 -13.10 -9.11
C ARG A 56 -2.85 -13.45 -7.80
N GLU A 57 -1.63 -14.00 -7.85
CA GLU A 57 -0.82 -14.25 -6.66
C GLU A 57 -0.54 -12.94 -5.89
N ILE A 58 -0.15 -11.88 -6.60
CA ILE A 58 0.06 -10.55 -6.02
C ILE A 58 -1.21 -10.01 -5.36
N ARG A 59 -2.37 -10.12 -6.04
CA ARG A 59 -3.67 -9.72 -5.47
C ARG A 59 -3.98 -10.49 -4.18
N ASP A 60 -3.70 -11.79 -4.17
CA ASP A 60 -4.00 -12.64 -3.02
C ASP A 60 -3.04 -12.36 -1.84
N GLN A 61 -1.79 -11.99 -2.13
CA GLN A 61 -0.85 -11.45 -1.14
C GLN A 61 -1.37 -10.13 -0.54
N ILE A 62 -1.76 -9.16 -1.38
CA ILE A 62 -2.34 -7.88 -0.91
C ILE A 62 -3.56 -8.14 0.00
N LYS A 63 -4.43 -9.09 -0.38
CA LYS A 63 -5.58 -9.46 0.45
C LYS A 63 -5.16 -9.96 1.83
N SER A 64 -4.15 -10.82 1.91
CA SER A 64 -3.64 -11.34 3.18
C SER A 64 -3.11 -10.22 4.07
N GLU A 65 -2.29 -9.33 3.51
CA GLU A 65 -1.71 -8.19 4.23
C GLU A 65 -2.79 -7.22 4.75
N VAL A 66 -3.80 -6.92 3.93
CA VAL A 66 -4.93 -6.08 4.34
C VAL A 66 -5.70 -6.70 5.51
N LEU A 67 -5.97 -8.01 5.48
CA LEU A 67 -6.67 -8.70 6.57
C LEU A 67 -5.85 -8.71 7.87
N SER A 68 -4.53 -8.90 7.75
CA SER A 68 -3.60 -8.79 8.89
C SER A 68 -3.62 -7.38 9.49
N LEU A 69 -3.54 -6.34 8.65
CA LEU A 69 -3.57 -4.95 9.06
C LEU A 69 -4.87 -4.60 9.80
N ILE A 70 -6.02 -5.01 9.27
CA ILE A 70 -7.32 -4.78 9.95
C ILE A 70 -7.32 -5.42 11.33
N THR A 71 -6.79 -6.63 11.46
CA THR A 71 -6.70 -7.34 12.75
C THR A 71 -5.79 -6.59 13.73
N SER A 72 -4.62 -6.13 13.28
CA SER A 72 -3.70 -5.32 14.10
C SER A 72 -4.36 -4.04 14.60
N ILE A 73 -5.02 -3.29 13.72
CA ILE A 73 -5.69 -2.03 14.06
C ILE A 73 -6.81 -2.26 15.09
N ASN A 74 -7.57 -3.34 14.96
CA ASN A 74 -8.62 -3.67 15.92
C ASN A 74 -8.08 -4.04 17.31
N ASN A 75 -6.87 -4.61 17.39
CA ASN A 75 -6.24 -5.00 18.65
C ASN A 75 -5.50 -3.84 19.35
N GLU A 76 -5.16 -2.78 18.61
CA GLU A 76 -4.54 -1.55 19.13
C GLU A 76 -5.58 -0.58 19.75
N ARG A 77 -6.87 -0.93 19.70
CA ARG A 77 -8.00 -0.10 20.11
C ARG A 77 -8.54 -0.47 21.49
#